data_AF-A0A2N2LNB0-F1
#
_entry.id   AF-A0A2N2LNB0-F1
#
_cell.length_a   1.000
_cell.length_b   1.000
_cell.length_c   1.000
_cell.angle_alpha   90.00
_cell.angle_beta   90.00
_cell.angle_gamma   90.00
#
_symmetry.space_group_name_H-M   'P 1'
#
loop_
_entity.id
_entity.type
_entity.pdbx_description
1 polymer ?
#
loop_
_entity_poly.entity_id
_entity_poly.type
_entity_poly.pdbx_seq_one_letter_code
_entity_poly.pdbx_strand_id
1 'polypeptide(L)'
;MLSPDAHSLGDAAVELALAGWSVFPCHPTGPRAKSPISALVPHGHLNATRDPEVIQRWWRECPNAMIGGAVPASFIVIDIDPRNGGSLDVLEALVGALTETLTVWSGREDRGRHFYYLRPGGAFTSTRLPDGIDLKVHGYCILPPSIHPATGRPYRWELREPAPLPGSLLSLLRPLPSPPRVTSGLGSVSADALVRFVAGLQPGERNRGTYWAACRAADDGVLDGLAADLVAAAMQTGLPEREAIRIVQSARRSAGIRS
;
A
#
# COMPACT_ATOMS: atom_id res chain seq x y z
N MET A 1 19.82 -40.14 -4.98
CA MET A 1 19.61 -40.15 -3.51
C MET A 1 20.34 -38.91 -2.98
N LEU A 2 19.63 -37.79 -2.82
CA LEU A 2 20.21 -36.52 -2.38
C LEU A 2 20.12 -36.44 -0.84
N SER A 3 21.22 -36.08 -0.19
CA SER A 3 21.31 -35.88 1.26
C SER A 3 20.37 -34.75 1.72
N PRO A 4 19.68 -34.86 2.87
CA PRO A 4 18.91 -33.77 3.46
C PRO A 4 19.85 -32.81 4.18
N ASP A 5 20.74 -32.14 3.45
CA ASP A 5 21.57 -31.09 4.02
C ASP A 5 20.70 -29.84 4.18
N ALA A 6 20.68 -29.28 5.39
CA ALA A 6 19.88 -28.12 5.75
C ALA A 6 20.23 -26.94 4.83
N HIS A 7 19.40 -26.68 3.82
CA HIS A 7 19.60 -25.56 2.90
C HIS A 7 19.51 -24.26 3.71
N SER A 8 20.57 -23.45 3.65
CA SER A 8 20.58 -22.17 4.37
C SER A 8 19.55 -21.21 3.76
N LEU A 9 19.14 -20.18 4.50
CA LEU A 9 18.28 -19.13 3.94
C LEU A 9 18.97 -18.38 2.79
N GLY A 10 20.30 -18.37 2.75
CA GLY A 10 21.07 -17.81 1.65
C GLY A 10 20.95 -18.64 0.37
N ASP A 11 21.06 -19.97 0.48
CA ASP A 11 20.91 -20.87 -0.67
C ASP A 11 19.48 -20.80 -1.23
N ALA A 12 18.48 -20.81 -0.33
CA ALA A 12 17.08 -20.63 -0.73
C ALA A 12 16.83 -19.26 -1.39
N ALA A 13 17.48 -18.20 -0.93
CA ALA A 13 17.39 -16.88 -1.57
C ALA A 13 17.99 -16.89 -2.99
N VAL A 14 19.09 -17.60 -3.21
CA VAL A 14 19.70 -17.79 -4.53
C VAL A 14 18.77 -18.59 -5.45
N GLU A 15 18.17 -19.68 -4.95
CA GLU A 15 17.20 -20.47 -5.71
C GLU A 15 15.99 -19.64 -6.15
N LEU A 16 15.47 -18.79 -5.27
CA LEU A 16 14.39 -17.85 -5.60
C LEU A 16 14.82 -16.84 -6.67
N ALA A 17 16.05 -16.33 -6.60
CA ALA A 17 16.58 -15.41 -7.60
C ALA A 17 16.70 -16.05 -8.99
N LEU A 18 17.21 -17.28 -9.04
CA LEU A 18 17.24 -18.10 -10.26
C LEU A 18 15.82 -18.34 -10.79
N ALA A 19 14.85 -18.55 -9.91
CA ALA A 19 13.45 -18.81 -10.27
C ALA A 19 12.64 -17.58 -10.72
N GLY A 20 13.13 -16.35 -10.56
CA GLY A 20 12.31 -15.17 -10.94
C GLY A 20 12.43 -13.97 -10.03
N TRP A 21 12.78 -14.20 -8.78
CA TRP A 21 12.46 -13.28 -7.70
C TRP A 21 13.62 -12.34 -7.40
N SER A 22 13.39 -11.04 -7.48
CA SER A 22 14.32 -10.08 -6.90
C SER A 22 14.18 -10.12 -5.37
N VAL A 23 15.25 -10.54 -4.67
CA VAL A 23 15.25 -10.75 -3.22
C VAL A 23 16.19 -9.80 -2.50
N PHE A 24 16.02 -9.69 -1.18
CA PHE A 24 16.86 -8.91 -0.28
C PHE A 24 16.71 -9.39 1.18
N PRO A 25 17.69 -9.10 2.07
CA PRO A 25 17.63 -9.53 3.45
C PRO A 25 16.71 -8.66 4.32
N CYS A 26 15.90 -9.30 5.15
CA CYS A 26 15.01 -8.69 6.14
C CYS A 26 15.40 -9.10 7.57
N HIS A 27 15.11 -8.23 8.53
CA HIS A 27 15.35 -8.51 9.95
C HIS A 27 14.52 -9.73 10.42
N PRO A 28 15.15 -10.73 11.06
CA PRO A 28 14.44 -11.94 11.49
C PRO A 28 13.65 -11.79 12.78
N THR A 29 14.00 -10.83 13.63
CA THR A 29 13.41 -10.67 14.97
C THR A 29 13.43 -9.20 15.41
N GLY A 30 12.79 -8.92 16.55
CA GLY A 30 12.80 -7.61 17.19
C GLY A 30 11.83 -6.59 16.59
N PRO A 31 11.93 -5.31 16.99
CA PRO A 31 10.99 -4.26 16.58
C PRO A 31 10.96 -3.98 15.08
N ARG A 32 12.04 -4.33 14.37
CA ARG A 32 12.17 -4.18 12.92
C ARG A 32 11.92 -5.49 12.17
N ALA A 33 11.45 -6.55 12.82
CA ALA A 33 11.24 -7.84 12.18
C ALA A 33 10.43 -7.69 10.87
N LYS A 34 10.84 -8.44 9.84
CA LYS A 34 10.30 -8.41 8.48
C LYS A 34 10.56 -7.14 7.66
N SER A 35 11.25 -6.13 8.20
CA SER A 35 11.67 -4.96 7.41
C SER A 35 13.08 -5.16 6.81
N PRO A 36 13.42 -4.46 5.71
CA PRO A 36 14.73 -4.58 5.07
C PRO A 36 15.87 -4.23 6.03
N ILE A 37 16.97 -4.97 5.96
CA ILE A 37 18.18 -4.65 6.75
C ILE A 37 18.91 -3.48 6.07
N SER A 38 18.60 -2.24 6.47
CA SER A 38 19.09 -1.03 5.80
C SER A 38 20.62 -0.91 5.70
N ALA A 39 21.38 -1.59 6.58
CA ALA A 39 22.84 -1.63 6.48
C ALA A 39 23.34 -2.40 5.24
N LEU A 40 22.57 -3.39 4.78
CA LEU A 40 22.87 -4.20 3.58
C LEU A 40 22.15 -3.67 2.34
N VAL A 41 20.96 -3.10 2.54
CA VAL A 41 20.09 -2.56 1.49
C VAL A 41 19.61 -1.15 1.86
N PRO A 42 20.44 -0.11 1.63
CA PRO A 42 20.15 1.26 2.08
C PRO A 42 18.89 1.88 1.46
N HIS A 43 18.47 1.39 0.29
CA HIS A 43 17.21 1.78 -0.37
C HIS A 43 16.10 0.71 -0.19
N GLY A 44 16.26 -0.18 0.80
CA GLY A 44 15.29 -1.20 1.15
C GLY A 44 14.99 -2.16 0.00
N HIS A 45 13.71 -2.44 -0.24
CA HIS A 45 13.26 -3.35 -1.32
C HIS A 45 13.63 -2.86 -2.73
N LEU A 46 13.99 -1.58 -2.92
CA LEU A 46 14.48 -1.07 -4.21
C LEU A 46 15.89 -1.59 -4.55
N ASN A 47 16.62 -2.12 -3.56
CA ASN A 47 17.87 -2.85 -3.80
C ASN A 47 17.68 -4.34 -4.04
N ALA A 48 16.42 -4.83 -4.13
CA ALA A 48 16.17 -6.23 -4.43
C ALA A 48 16.88 -6.64 -5.72
N THR A 49 17.60 -7.75 -5.69
CA THR A 49 18.43 -8.21 -6.81
C THR A 49 18.19 -9.68 -7.11
N ARG A 50 18.61 -10.10 -8.30
CA ARG A 50 18.64 -11.51 -8.73
C ARG A 50 20.08 -12.01 -8.89
N ASP A 51 21.07 -11.18 -8.55
CA ASP A 51 22.48 -11.52 -8.62
C ASP A 51 22.87 -12.48 -7.48
N PRO A 52 23.23 -13.75 -7.77
CA PRO A 52 23.58 -14.73 -6.76
C PRO A 52 24.77 -14.32 -5.89
N GLU A 53 25.75 -13.60 -6.45
CA GLU A 53 26.97 -13.22 -5.71
C GLU A 53 26.64 -12.18 -4.63
N VAL A 54 25.81 -11.20 -4.98
CA VAL A 54 25.31 -10.18 -4.05
C VAL A 54 24.47 -10.83 -2.95
N ILE A 55 23.57 -11.74 -3.32
CA ILE A 55 22.69 -12.45 -2.38
C ILE A 55 23.53 -13.28 -1.40
N GLN A 56 24.47 -14.10 -1.89
CA GLN A 56 25.34 -14.89 -1.03
C GLN A 56 26.18 -14.02 -0.09
N ARG A 57 26.61 -12.84 -0.53
CA ARG A 57 27.31 -11.89 0.35
C ARG A 57 26.41 -11.43 1.49
N TRP A 58 25.18 -11.02 1.22
CA TRP A 58 24.25 -10.58 2.27
C TRP A 58 24.01 -11.66 3.33
N TRP A 59 23.84 -12.92 2.92
CA TRP A 59 23.62 -14.03 3.86
C TRP A 59 24.89 -14.53 4.54
N ARG A 60 26.10 -14.26 4.01
CA ARG A 60 27.34 -14.41 4.79
C ARG A 60 27.43 -13.41 5.94
N GLU A 61 26.99 -12.17 5.71
CA GLU A 61 26.98 -11.12 6.73
C GLU A 61 25.83 -11.29 7.74
N CYS A 62 24.68 -11.78 7.29
CA CYS A 62 23.49 -12.03 8.12
C CYS A 62 22.87 -13.41 7.82
N PRO A 63 23.44 -14.52 8.33
CA PRO A 63 23.00 -15.89 8.01
C PRO A 63 21.54 -16.20 8.33
N ASN A 64 21.01 -15.54 9.35
CA ASN A 64 19.64 -15.73 9.82
C ASN A 64 18.64 -14.73 9.21
N ALA A 65 19.04 -13.90 8.24
CA ALA A 65 18.14 -12.92 7.63
C ALA A 65 16.95 -13.61 6.95
N MET A 66 15.76 -13.05 7.14
CA MET A 66 14.58 -13.45 6.37
C MET A 66 14.73 -13.01 4.92
N ILE A 67 14.08 -13.73 4.01
CA ILE A 67 14.07 -13.43 2.58
C ILE A 67 12.89 -12.50 2.30
N GLY A 68 13.18 -11.23 2.01
CA GLY A 68 12.23 -10.33 1.37
C GLY A 68 12.26 -10.51 -0.14
N GLY A 69 11.11 -10.49 -0.79
CA GLY A 69 10.97 -10.52 -2.24
C GLY A 69 10.20 -9.30 -2.72
N ALA A 70 10.79 -8.51 -3.61
CA ALA A 70 10.07 -7.44 -4.29
C ALA A 70 8.95 -8.06 -5.14
N VAL A 71 7.75 -7.49 -5.08
CA VAL A 71 6.63 -7.97 -5.89
C VAL A 71 6.97 -7.72 -7.37
N PRO A 72 7.05 -8.77 -8.22
CA PRO A 72 7.35 -8.59 -9.62
C PRO A 72 6.31 -7.71 -10.32
N ALA A 73 6.74 -6.93 -11.32
CA ALA A 73 5.84 -6.02 -12.04
C ALA A 73 4.67 -6.74 -12.74
N SER A 74 4.82 -8.02 -13.04
CA SER A 74 3.78 -8.90 -13.61
C SER A 74 2.76 -9.38 -12.59
N PHE A 75 2.96 -9.14 -11.30
CA PHE A 75 2.08 -9.59 -10.23
C PHE A 75 1.45 -8.45 -9.45
N ILE A 76 0.32 -8.78 -8.85
CA ILE A 76 -0.33 -8.04 -7.79
C ILE A 76 -0.59 -9.01 -6.64
N VAL A 77 -0.38 -8.57 -5.41
CA VAL A 77 -0.55 -9.41 -4.24
C VAL A 77 -1.67 -8.89 -3.36
N ILE A 78 -2.55 -9.80 -2.96
CA ILE A 78 -3.53 -9.58 -1.89
C ILE A 78 -3.01 -10.25 -0.63
N ASP A 79 -2.69 -9.44 0.37
CA ASP A 79 -2.18 -9.88 1.66
C ASP A 79 -3.30 -9.85 2.69
N ILE A 80 -3.67 -11.03 3.19
CA ILE A 80 -4.69 -11.19 4.24
C ILE A 80 -3.96 -11.25 5.59
N ASP A 81 -4.20 -10.25 6.45
CA ASP A 81 -3.72 -10.19 7.83
C ASP A 81 -4.87 -10.28 8.86
N PRO A 82 -5.15 -11.48 9.38
CA PRO A 82 -6.15 -11.73 10.41
C PRO A 82 -6.01 -10.89 11.67
N ARG A 83 -4.80 -10.41 12.00
CA ARG A 83 -4.61 -9.59 13.20
C ARG A 83 -5.08 -8.16 13.05
N ASN A 84 -5.26 -7.71 11.81
CA ASN A 84 -5.79 -6.39 11.48
C ASN A 84 -7.24 -6.49 10.99
N GLY A 85 -7.93 -7.62 11.27
CA GLY A 85 -9.33 -7.84 10.90
C GLY A 85 -9.55 -8.47 9.52
N GLY A 86 -8.47 -8.78 8.79
CA GLY A 86 -8.56 -9.34 7.45
C GLY A 86 -8.95 -10.82 7.45
N SER A 87 -9.89 -11.21 6.60
CA SER A 87 -10.16 -12.63 6.36
C SER A 87 -10.49 -12.87 4.89
N LEU A 88 -10.26 -14.10 4.43
CA LEU A 88 -10.69 -14.47 3.08
C LEU A 88 -12.20 -14.31 2.95
N ASP A 89 -12.96 -14.79 3.94
CA ASP A 89 -14.43 -14.79 3.91
C ASP A 89 -15.01 -13.38 3.73
N VAL A 90 -14.43 -12.36 4.38
CA VAL A 90 -14.84 -10.96 4.23
C VAL A 90 -14.56 -10.45 2.82
N LEU A 91 -13.43 -10.83 2.22
CA LEU A 91 -13.13 -10.47 0.83
C LEU A 91 -14.07 -11.17 -0.14
N GLU A 92 -14.28 -12.47 0.01
CA GLU A 92 -15.14 -13.26 -0.86
C GLU A 92 -16.61 -12.86 -0.75
N ALA A 93 -17.06 -12.38 0.40
CA ALA A 93 -18.40 -11.78 0.53
C ALA A 93 -18.58 -10.54 -0.37
N LEU A 94 -17.49 -9.80 -0.66
CA LEU A 94 -17.52 -8.61 -1.52
C LEU A 94 -17.32 -8.91 -3.00
N VAL A 95 -16.44 -9.87 -3.32
CA VAL A 95 -16.00 -10.11 -4.71
C VAL A 95 -16.34 -11.50 -5.24
N GLY A 96 -17.02 -12.32 -4.45
CA GLY A 96 -17.21 -13.74 -4.74
C GLY A 96 -15.96 -14.57 -4.46
N ALA A 97 -16.07 -15.88 -4.66
CA ALA A 97 -14.98 -16.82 -4.43
C ALA A 97 -13.72 -16.41 -5.23
N LEU A 98 -12.57 -16.42 -4.57
CA LEU A 98 -11.30 -16.14 -5.23
C LEU A 98 -10.81 -17.34 -6.01
N THR A 99 -10.24 -17.10 -7.18
CA THR A 99 -9.56 -18.15 -7.95
C THR A 99 -8.30 -18.57 -7.20
N GLU A 100 -8.15 -19.88 -6.98
CA GLU A 100 -6.92 -20.42 -6.41
C GLU A 100 -5.72 -20.04 -7.28
N THR A 101 -4.64 -19.59 -6.64
CA THR A 101 -3.46 -19.05 -7.32
C THR A 101 -2.21 -19.32 -6.50
N LEU A 102 -1.03 -18.97 -7.02
CA LEU A 102 0.22 -19.02 -6.26
C LEU A 102 0.04 -18.31 -4.92
N THR A 103 0.24 -19.04 -3.83
CA THR A 103 -0.05 -18.56 -2.49
C THR A 103 1.14 -18.76 -1.56
N VAL A 104 1.40 -17.76 -0.71
CA VAL A 104 2.34 -17.89 0.40
C VAL A 104 1.54 -17.89 1.69
N TRP A 105 1.59 -19.00 2.41
CA TRP A 105 1.08 -19.07 3.77
C TRP A 105 2.10 -18.45 4.72
N SER A 106 1.62 -17.59 5.61
CA SER A 106 2.45 -17.12 6.71
C SER A 106 2.79 -18.29 7.65
N GLY A 107 3.88 -18.16 8.41
CA GLY A 107 4.19 -19.11 9.48
C GLY A 107 3.22 -19.05 10.68
N ARG A 108 2.10 -18.33 10.57
CA ARG A 108 1.07 -18.30 11.61
C ARG A 108 -0.07 -19.26 11.28
N GLU A 109 -0.69 -19.82 12.32
CA GLU A 109 -1.87 -20.68 12.20
C GLU A 109 -3.18 -19.88 12.21
N ASP A 110 -3.11 -18.59 11.87
CA ASP A 110 -4.26 -17.67 11.83
C ASP A 110 -4.89 -17.54 10.43
N ARG A 111 -4.35 -18.29 9.45
CA ARG A 111 -4.73 -18.25 8.02
C ARG A 111 -4.25 -17.01 7.26
N GLY A 112 -3.34 -16.21 7.82
CA GLY A 112 -2.71 -15.11 7.08
C GLY A 112 -1.89 -15.61 5.90
N ARG A 113 -2.13 -15.06 4.72
CA ARG A 113 -1.54 -15.52 3.46
C ARG A 113 -1.52 -14.43 2.38
N HIS A 114 -0.58 -14.57 1.45
CA HIS A 114 -0.43 -13.70 0.29
C HIS A 114 -0.88 -14.44 -0.98
N PHE A 115 -1.85 -13.90 -1.71
CA PHE A 115 -2.27 -14.41 -3.01
C PHE A 115 -1.62 -13.61 -4.14
N TYR A 116 -0.90 -14.29 -5.03
CA TYR A 116 -0.24 -13.67 -6.18
C TYR A 116 -1.10 -13.86 -7.43
N TYR A 117 -1.59 -12.77 -8.02
CA TYR A 117 -2.33 -12.79 -9.28
C TYR A 117 -1.55 -12.09 -10.38
N LEU A 118 -1.76 -12.50 -11.63
CA LEU A 118 -1.27 -11.76 -12.79
C LEU A 118 -1.86 -10.35 -12.80
N ARG A 119 -0.98 -9.34 -12.92
CA ARG A 119 -1.33 -7.94 -12.86
C ARG A 119 -1.89 -7.45 -14.20
N PRO A 120 -3.15 -6.99 -14.26
CA PRO A 120 -3.65 -6.30 -15.45
C PRO A 120 -3.04 -4.89 -15.56
N GLY A 121 -3.10 -4.28 -16.75
CA GLY A 121 -2.66 -2.89 -16.94
C GLY A 121 -3.51 -1.86 -16.19
N GLY A 122 -3.00 -0.64 -16.05
CA GLY A 122 -3.73 0.53 -15.51
C GLY A 122 -3.51 0.80 -14.02
N ALA A 123 -4.28 1.76 -13.49
CA ALA A 123 -4.16 2.23 -12.11
C ALA A 123 -4.94 1.34 -11.12
N PHE A 124 -4.45 1.28 -9.88
CA PHE A 124 -5.02 0.54 -8.77
C PHE A 124 -5.14 1.41 -7.52
N THR A 125 -6.08 1.08 -6.65
CA THR A 125 -6.25 1.66 -5.33
C THR A 125 -6.62 0.57 -4.31
N SER A 126 -6.22 0.76 -3.06
CA SER A 126 -6.57 -0.11 -1.93
C SER A 126 -7.69 0.47 -1.06
N THR A 127 -8.20 1.67 -1.35
CA THR A 127 -9.11 2.42 -0.46
C THR A 127 -10.46 1.75 -0.21
N ARG A 128 -10.81 0.74 -1.01
CA ARG A 128 -12.05 -0.03 -0.88
C ARG A 128 -11.83 -1.46 -0.39
N LEU A 129 -10.58 -1.81 -0.07
CA LEU A 129 -10.31 -3.09 0.57
C LEU A 129 -10.76 -3.04 2.04
N PRO A 130 -11.29 -4.15 2.57
CA PRO A 130 -11.55 -4.29 4.00
C PRO A 130 -10.29 -4.10 4.85
N ASP A 131 -10.50 -3.76 6.12
CA ASP A 131 -9.42 -3.72 7.10
C ASP A 131 -8.67 -5.06 7.16
N GLY A 132 -7.35 -4.98 7.31
CA GLY A 132 -6.47 -6.14 7.33
C GLY A 132 -6.31 -6.85 5.99
N ILE A 133 -6.73 -6.24 4.88
CA ILE A 133 -6.47 -6.72 3.52
C ILE A 133 -5.65 -5.68 2.77
N ASP A 134 -4.38 -6.01 2.52
CA ASP A 134 -3.44 -5.10 1.87
C ASP A 134 -3.23 -5.43 0.40
N LEU A 135 -3.10 -4.38 -0.41
CA LEU A 135 -2.70 -4.47 -1.81
C LEU A 135 -1.20 -4.21 -1.94
N LYS A 136 -0.44 -5.15 -2.53
CA LYS A 136 0.98 -4.92 -2.86
C LYS A 136 1.20 -4.99 -4.36
N VAL A 137 1.66 -3.86 -4.91
CA VAL A 137 1.98 -3.66 -6.34
C VAL A 137 3.43 -3.25 -6.53
N HIS A 138 3.88 -2.29 -5.73
CA HIS A 138 5.25 -1.74 -5.72
C HIS A 138 5.91 -1.97 -4.36
N GLY A 139 5.52 -3.04 -3.67
CA GLY A 139 5.99 -3.38 -2.35
C GLY A 139 6.78 -4.68 -2.36
N TYR A 140 6.83 -5.32 -1.20
CA TYR A 140 7.50 -6.60 -1.02
C TYR A 140 6.74 -7.49 -0.06
N CYS A 141 7.03 -8.78 -0.14
CA CYS A 141 6.53 -9.81 0.75
C CYS A 141 7.70 -10.53 1.41
N ILE A 142 7.46 -11.17 2.55
CA ILE A 142 8.36 -12.21 3.05
C ILE A 142 8.11 -13.49 2.25
N LEU A 143 9.19 -14.11 1.77
CA LEU A 143 9.16 -15.34 0.99
C LEU A 143 9.52 -16.56 1.84
N PRO A 144 8.92 -17.73 1.56
CA PRO A 144 9.41 -19.02 2.05
C PRO A 144 10.87 -19.26 1.65
N PRO A 145 11.67 -19.99 2.45
CA PRO A 145 11.28 -20.68 3.69
C PRO A 145 11.56 -19.85 4.95
N SER A 146 11.55 -18.50 4.87
CA SER A 146 11.80 -17.62 6.03
C SER A 146 11.01 -18.03 7.27
N ILE A 147 11.60 -17.87 8.45
CA ILE A 147 10.95 -18.22 9.71
C ILE A 147 10.15 -17.05 10.26
N HIS A 148 8.89 -17.28 10.59
CA HIS A 148 8.01 -16.25 11.13
C HIS A 148 8.43 -15.86 12.57
N PRO A 149 8.71 -14.57 12.85
CA PRO A 149 9.34 -14.13 14.10
C PRO A 149 8.56 -14.47 15.37
N ALA A 150 7.23 -14.46 15.29
CA ALA A 150 6.37 -14.67 16.47
C ALA A 150 6.06 -16.15 16.76
N THR A 151 6.24 -17.04 15.78
CA THR A 151 5.78 -18.44 15.87
C THR A 151 6.89 -19.45 15.68
N GLY A 152 8.05 -19.04 15.16
CA GLY A 152 9.17 -19.94 14.86
C GLY A 152 8.89 -20.91 13.71
N ARG A 153 7.77 -20.74 12.99
CA ARG A 153 7.36 -21.62 11.90
C ARG A 153 7.66 -20.99 10.54
N PRO A 154 7.95 -21.80 9.51
CA PRO A 154 8.29 -21.28 8.20
C PRO A 154 7.07 -20.71 7.49
N TYR A 155 7.30 -19.64 6.74
CA TYR A 155 6.46 -19.29 5.59
C TYR A 155 6.52 -20.44 4.59
N ARG A 156 5.40 -20.77 3.93
CA ARG A 156 5.32 -21.92 3.01
C ARG A 156 4.64 -21.55 1.70
N TRP A 157 5.16 -22.09 0.60
CA TRP A 157 4.49 -22.03 -0.69
C TRP A 157 3.32 -23.01 -0.72
N GLU A 158 2.19 -22.56 -1.25
CA GLU A 158 1.24 -23.41 -1.94
C GLU A 158 1.42 -23.12 -3.44
N LEU A 159 2.22 -23.98 -4.09
CA LEU A 159 2.62 -23.79 -5.47
C LEU A 159 1.46 -24.09 -6.41
N ARG A 160 1.08 -23.07 -7.18
CA ARG A 160 0.09 -23.11 -8.25
C ARG A 160 0.52 -22.15 -9.34
N GLU A 161 0.02 -22.35 -10.55
CA GLU A 161 0.17 -21.36 -11.61
C GLU A 161 -0.50 -20.04 -11.19
N PRO A 162 0.16 -18.88 -11.37
CA PRO A 162 -0.47 -17.61 -11.07
C PRO A 162 -1.70 -17.38 -11.95
N ALA A 163 -2.86 -17.23 -11.32
CA ALA A 163 -4.11 -16.98 -11.99
C ALA A 163 -4.26 -15.51 -12.40
N PRO A 164 -5.07 -15.21 -13.43
CA PRO A 164 -5.56 -13.86 -13.68
C PRO A 164 -6.29 -13.28 -12.46
N LEU A 165 -6.15 -11.98 -12.22
CA LEU A 165 -6.90 -11.30 -11.17
C LEU A 165 -8.42 -11.40 -11.46
N PRO A 166 -9.25 -11.91 -10.52
CA PRO A 166 -10.69 -12.02 -10.72
C PRO A 166 -11.33 -10.66 -11.07
N GLY A 167 -12.27 -10.64 -12.02
CA GLY A 167 -12.85 -9.39 -12.55
C GLY A 167 -13.59 -8.56 -11.50
N SER A 168 -14.25 -9.21 -10.55
CA SER A 168 -14.89 -8.58 -9.39
C SER A 168 -13.87 -7.91 -8.47
N LEU A 169 -12.75 -8.58 -8.18
CA LEU A 169 -11.65 -8.02 -7.40
C LEU A 169 -10.96 -6.88 -8.15
N LEU A 170 -10.72 -7.02 -9.45
CA LEU A 170 -10.22 -5.93 -10.30
C LEU A 170 -11.14 -4.71 -10.20
N SER A 171 -12.45 -4.90 -10.28
CA SER A 171 -13.43 -3.82 -10.18
C SER A 171 -13.38 -3.13 -8.83
N LEU A 172 -13.07 -3.83 -7.74
CA LEU A 172 -12.85 -3.27 -6.40
C LEU A 172 -11.54 -2.46 -6.31
N LEU A 173 -10.50 -2.91 -7.00
CA LEU A 173 -9.18 -2.29 -6.99
C LEU A 173 -9.02 -1.13 -7.98
N ARG A 174 -9.98 -0.90 -8.87
CA ARG A 174 -9.95 0.28 -9.74
C ARG A 174 -10.26 1.55 -8.95
N PRO A 175 -9.58 2.67 -9.22
CA PRO A 175 -10.09 3.96 -8.81
C PRO A 175 -11.50 4.14 -9.39
N LEU A 176 -12.46 4.57 -8.58
CA LEU A 176 -13.73 4.99 -9.12
C LEU A 176 -13.48 6.15 -10.10
N PRO A 177 -14.21 6.22 -11.23
CA PRO A 177 -14.17 7.41 -12.06
C PRO A 177 -14.41 8.60 -11.14
N SER A 178 -13.53 9.59 -11.20
CA SER A 178 -13.86 10.86 -10.54
C SER A 178 -15.21 11.30 -11.13
N PRO A 179 -16.19 11.72 -10.31
CA PRO A 179 -17.41 12.29 -10.85
C PRO A 179 -16.99 13.35 -11.87
N PRO A 180 -17.68 13.45 -13.03
CA PRO A 180 -17.32 14.42 -14.05
C PRO A 180 -17.10 15.75 -13.34
N ARG A 181 -15.89 16.31 -13.45
CA ARG A 181 -15.63 17.66 -12.98
C ARG A 181 -16.71 18.47 -13.66
N VAL A 182 -17.67 18.96 -12.88
CA VAL A 182 -18.58 19.98 -13.38
C VAL A 182 -17.64 21.14 -13.66
N THR A 183 -17.18 21.25 -14.90
CA THR A 183 -16.74 22.51 -15.45
C THR A 183 -18.02 23.33 -15.49
N SER A 184 -18.41 23.85 -14.34
CA SER A 184 -19.39 24.91 -14.27
C SER A 184 -18.76 26.03 -15.08
N GLY A 185 -19.24 26.21 -16.30
CA GLY A 185 -19.06 27.43 -17.08
C GLY A 185 -19.78 28.58 -16.38
N LEU A 186 -19.34 28.91 -15.17
CA LEU A 186 -19.70 30.07 -14.39
C LEU A 186 -18.36 30.71 -14.03
N GLY A 187 -18.23 32.00 -14.32
CA GLY A 187 -17.02 32.80 -14.13
C GLY A 187 -16.48 32.76 -12.68
N SER A 188 -15.37 33.47 -12.46
CA SER A 188 -14.67 33.55 -11.16
C SER A 188 -15.65 33.46 -9.98
N VAL A 189 -15.56 32.37 -9.21
CA VAL A 189 -16.38 32.26 -8.00
C VAL A 189 -15.81 33.28 -7.04
N SER A 190 -16.62 34.28 -6.65
CA SER A 190 -16.19 35.30 -5.68
C SER A 190 -15.65 34.61 -4.41
N ALA A 191 -14.56 35.13 -3.87
CA ALA A 191 -13.93 34.64 -2.64
C ALA A 191 -14.96 34.46 -1.50
N ASP A 192 -15.94 35.36 -1.40
CA ASP A 192 -17.04 35.32 -0.43
C ASP A 192 -17.97 34.11 -0.59
N ALA A 193 -18.11 33.57 -1.81
CA ALA A 193 -18.93 32.39 -2.06
C ALA A 193 -18.25 31.11 -1.55
N LEU A 194 -16.91 31.03 -1.63
CA LEU A 194 -16.15 29.90 -1.10
C LEU A 194 -16.20 29.86 0.43
N VAL A 195 -16.07 31.02 1.09
CA VAL A 195 -16.17 31.12 2.55
C VAL A 195 -17.58 30.74 3.03
N ARG A 196 -18.63 31.26 2.38
CA ARG A 196 -20.03 30.90 2.71
C ARG A 196 -20.32 29.43 2.47
N PHE A 197 -19.77 28.84 1.40
CA PHE A 197 -19.89 27.40 1.14
C PHE A 197 -19.30 26.59 2.30
N VAL A 198 -18.08 26.91 2.73
CA VAL A 198 -17.42 26.20 3.83
C VAL A 198 -18.21 26.34 5.14
N ALA A 199 -18.73 27.54 5.43
CA ALA A 199 -19.50 27.80 6.64
C ALA A 199 -20.83 27.01 6.71
N GLY A 200 -21.35 26.52 5.58
CA GLY A 200 -22.59 25.74 5.50
C GLY A 200 -22.43 24.22 5.59
N LEU A 201 -21.20 23.70 5.66
CA LEU A 201 -20.93 22.26 5.57
C LEU A 201 -21.45 21.47 6.78
N GLN A 202 -22.04 20.30 6.51
CA GLN A 202 -22.57 19.40 7.53
C GLN A 202 -21.50 18.42 8.06
N PRO A 203 -21.70 17.82 9.25
CA PRO A 203 -20.83 16.74 9.74
C PRO A 203 -20.66 15.63 8.68
N GLY A 204 -19.42 15.24 8.39
CA GLY A 204 -19.08 14.26 7.34
C GLY A 204 -18.63 14.88 6.01
N GLU A 205 -18.94 16.14 5.75
CA GLU A 205 -18.57 16.84 4.50
C GLU A 205 -17.41 17.82 4.69
N ARG A 206 -17.19 18.26 5.94
CA ARG A 206 -16.30 19.37 6.32
C ARG A 206 -14.89 19.27 5.73
N ASN A 207 -14.23 18.12 5.89
CA ASN A 207 -12.84 17.94 5.44
C ASN A 207 -12.74 18.02 3.91
N ARG A 208 -13.62 17.31 3.20
CA ARG A 208 -13.63 17.27 1.73
C ARG A 208 -14.08 18.59 1.13
N GLY A 209 -15.11 19.22 1.69
CA GLY A 209 -15.63 20.51 1.25
C GLY A 209 -14.64 21.65 1.47
N THR A 210 -13.97 21.70 2.62
CA THR A 210 -12.92 22.68 2.91
C THR A 210 -11.72 22.51 1.99
N TYR A 211 -11.29 21.26 1.73
CA TYR A 211 -10.21 20.98 0.78
C TYR A 211 -10.59 21.44 -0.64
N TRP A 212 -11.81 21.15 -1.09
CA TRP A 212 -12.31 21.59 -2.38
C TRP A 212 -12.31 23.12 -2.52
N ALA A 213 -12.82 23.84 -1.51
CA ALA A 213 -12.85 25.31 -1.53
C ALA A 213 -11.44 25.90 -1.57
N ALA A 214 -10.49 25.33 -0.83
CA ALA A 214 -9.10 25.75 -0.84
C ALA A 214 -8.41 25.46 -2.19
N CYS A 215 -8.65 24.31 -2.81
CA CYS A 215 -8.16 24.04 -4.17
C CYS A 215 -8.76 25.00 -5.19
N ARG A 216 -10.06 25.31 -5.08
CA ARG A 216 -10.71 26.24 -6.00
C ARG A 216 -10.15 27.66 -5.88
N ALA A 217 -9.91 28.13 -4.65
CA ALA A 217 -9.24 29.40 -4.40
C ALA A 217 -7.78 29.40 -4.91
N ALA A 218 -7.10 28.24 -4.92
CA ALA A 218 -5.76 28.10 -5.48
C ALA A 218 -5.78 28.22 -7.01
N ASP A 219 -6.73 27.53 -7.67
CA ASP A 219 -6.92 27.57 -9.11
C ASP A 219 -7.22 29.01 -9.60
N ASP A 220 -7.96 29.78 -8.80
CA ASP A 220 -8.30 31.18 -9.09
C ASP A 220 -7.22 32.18 -8.58
N GLY A 221 -6.12 31.70 -7.99
CA GLY A 221 -4.99 32.54 -7.54
C GLY A 221 -5.26 33.42 -6.32
N VAL A 222 -6.35 33.19 -5.58
CA VAL A 222 -6.79 34.02 -4.43
C VAL A 222 -6.59 33.34 -3.07
N LEU A 223 -6.07 32.11 -3.05
CA LEU A 223 -5.94 31.30 -1.83
C LEU A 223 -5.17 32.01 -0.72
N ASP A 224 -4.12 32.77 -1.03
CA ASP A 224 -3.32 33.41 0.00
C ASP A 224 -4.05 34.53 0.74
N GLY A 225 -4.95 35.24 0.04
CA GLY A 225 -5.85 36.22 0.67
C GLY A 225 -6.99 35.56 1.45
N LEU A 226 -7.43 34.36 1.05
CA LEU A 226 -8.62 33.70 1.60
C LEU A 226 -8.33 32.62 2.65
N ALA A 227 -7.06 32.25 2.84
CA ALA A 227 -6.67 31.11 3.67
C ALA A 227 -7.18 31.23 5.11
N ALA A 228 -7.09 32.42 5.71
CA ALA A 228 -7.56 32.65 7.09
C ALA A 228 -9.09 32.53 7.20
N ASP A 229 -9.83 33.06 6.21
CA ASP A 229 -11.29 33.03 6.21
C ASP A 229 -11.84 31.62 5.96
N LEU A 230 -11.18 30.82 5.12
CA LEU A 230 -11.53 29.41 4.92
C LEU A 230 -11.29 28.59 6.20
N VAL A 231 -10.20 28.86 6.93
CA VAL A 231 -9.92 28.23 8.22
C VAL A 231 -11.00 28.62 9.24
N ALA A 232 -11.32 29.91 9.35
CA ALA A 232 -12.34 30.41 10.26
C ALA A 232 -13.73 29.83 9.94
N ALA A 233 -14.12 29.76 8.67
CA ALA A 233 -15.38 29.16 8.24
C ALA A 233 -15.43 27.66 8.55
N ALA A 234 -14.34 26.92 8.33
CA ALA A 234 -14.28 25.50 8.66
C ALA A 234 -14.43 25.27 10.17
N MET A 235 -13.82 26.12 10.99
CA MET A 235 -13.95 26.08 12.44
C MET A 235 -15.38 26.30 12.93
N GLN A 236 -16.15 27.18 12.27
CA GLN A 236 -17.57 27.41 12.60
C GLN A 236 -18.42 26.16 12.40
N THR A 237 -18.02 25.26 11.50
CA THR A 237 -18.70 23.97 11.31
C THR A 237 -18.36 22.95 12.38
N GLY A 238 -17.42 23.23 13.29
CA GLY A 238 -16.94 22.31 14.33
C GLY A 238 -15.70 21.51 13.93
N LEU A 239 -14.95 21.96 12.92
CA LEU A 239 -13.68 21.36 12.52
C LEU A 239 -12.54 21.94 13.39
N PRO A 240 -11.67 21.12 14.00
CA PRO A 240 -10.57 21.63 14.83
C PRO A 240 -9.63 22.54 14.04
N GLU A 241 -9.21 23.67 14.62
CA GLU A 241 -8.35 24.67 13.97
C GLU A 241 -7.10 24.06 13.32
N ARG A 242 -6.39 23.18 14.04
CA ARG A 242 -5.21 22.48 13.53
C ARG A 242 -5.50 21.63 12.28
N GLU A 243 -6.70 21.06 12.20
CA GLU A 243 -7.13 20.27 11.06
C GLU A 243 -7.52 21.16 9.87
N ALA A 244 -8.21 22.28 10.12
CA ALA A 244 -8.57 23.27 9.12
C ALA A 244 -7.32 23.86 8.44
N ILE A 245 -6.33 24.26 9.24
CA ILE A 245 -5.03 24.75 8.76
C ILE A 245 -4.34 23.69 7.90
N ARG A 246 -4.31 22.43 8.34
CA ARG A 246 -3.68 21.34 7.61
C ARG A 246 -4.33 21.12 6.24
N ILE A 247 -5.66 21.19 6.16
CA ILE A 247 -6.41 21.04 4.92
C ILE A 247 -6.05 22.13 3.91
N VAL A 248 -6.07 23.40 4.33
CA VAL A 248 -5.71 24.54 3.47
C VAL A 248 -4.26 24.47 3.01
N GLN A 249 -3.33 24.09 3.90
CA GLN A 249 -1.93 23.87 3.53
C GLN A 249 -1.76 22.69 2.56
N SER A 250 -2.59 21.66 2.66
CA SER A 250 -2.59 20.53 1.73
C SER A 250 -2.99 20.97 0.32
N ALA A 251 -3.98 21.86 0.21
CA ALA A 251 -4.38 22.45 -1.06
C ALA A 251 -3.26 23.31 -1.67
N ARG A 252 -2.60 24.16 -0.87
CA ARG A 252 -1.42 24.94 -1.30
C ARG A 252 -0.32 24.07 -1.92
N ARG A 253 0.06 22.99 -1.21
CA ARG A 253 1.07 22.04 -1.70
C ARG A 253 0.65 21.36 -3.00
N SER A 254 -0.62 21.01 -3.11
CA SER A 254 -1.18 20.36 -4.31
C SER A 254 -1.17 21.30 -5.52
N ALA A 255 -1.31 22.62 -5.30
CA ALA A 255 -1.27 23.66 -6.33
C ALA A 255 0.15 24.17 -6.65
N GLY A 256 1.19 23.67 -5.97
CA GLY A 256 2.57 24.12 -6.18
C GLY A 256 2.88 25.53 -5.65
N ILE A 257 1.98 26.12 -4.85
CA ILE A 257 2.16 27.43 -4.21
C ILE A 257 3.14 27.22 -3.05
N ARG A 258 4.38 27.71 -3.21
CA ARG A 258 5.39 27.69 -2.13
C ARG A 258 5.07 28.79 -1.13
N SER A 259 5.13 28.46 0.16
CA SER A 259 5.06 29.40 1.28
C SER A 259 6.26 30.33 1.31
#